data_AF-A0A916LHV3-F1
#
_entry.id   AF-A0A916LHV3-F1
#
_cell.length_a   1.000
_cell.length_b   1.000
_cell.length_c   1.000
_cell.angle_alpha   90.00
_cell.angle_beta   90.00
_cell.angle_gamma   90.00
#
_symmetry.space_group_name_H-M   'P 1'
#
loop_
_entity.id
_entity.type
_entity.pdbx_description
1 polymer ?
#
loop_
_entity_poly.entity_id
_entity_poly.type
_entity_poly.pdbx_seq_one_letter_code
_entity_poly.pdbx_strand_id
1 'polypeptide(L)'
;IYAQNYKELKDYYARIDEGKFPTALGYKMNQDDIIRKHVIMRLMCDMEITKSEVEERFGISFDEYFADSLPKLKEFIDDGLIELTGDKIIVTLMGRLVIRNIAMCFDAYLEKMMKEKPIFSRTV
;
A
#
# COMPACT_ATOMS: atom_id res chain seq x y z
N ILE A 1 2.76 -11.42 7.87
CA ILE A 1 2.80 -12.54 6.90
C ILE A 1 1.48 -12.53 6.14
N TYR A 2 1.52 -12.76 4.84
CA TYR A 2 0.35 -13.18 4.07
C TYR A 2 0.47 -14.65 3.75
N ALA A 3 -0.66 -15.35 3.75
CA ALA A 3 -0.74 -16.76 3.43
C ALA A 3 -1.95 -16.96 2.51
N GLN A 4 -1.76 -17.72 1.45
CA GLN A 4 -2.79 -18.06 0.50
C GLN A 4 -2.94 -19.59 0.50
N ASN A 5 -4.16 -20.05 0.66
CA ASN A 5 -4.47 -21.46 0.50
C ASN A 5 -4.44 -21.87 -0.98
N TYR A 6 -4.52 -23.18 -1.23
CA TYR A 6 -4.81 -23.72 -2.56
C TYR A 6 -6.06 -23.06 -3.14
N LYS A 7 -5.97 -22.64 -4.41
CA LYS A 7 -7.08 -22.00 -5.13
C LYS A 7 -8.09 -23.03 -5.63
N GLU A 8 -7.60 -24.20 -6.03
CA GLU A 8 -8.42 -25.31 -6.48
C GLU A 8 -9.00 -26.08 -5.29
N LEU A 9 -10.32 -26.24 -5.25
CA LEU A 9 -11.01 -26.92 -4.15
C LEU A 9 -10.54 -28.36 -3.94
N LYS A 10 -10.23 -29.07 -5.03
CA LYS A 10 -9.73 -30.45 -4.98
C LYS A 10 -8.45 -30.55 -4.14
N ASP A 11 -7.48 -29.66 -4.39
CA ASP A 11 -6.19 -29.67 -3.69
C ASP A 11 -6.34 -29.15 -2.26
N TYR A 12 -7.24 -28.19 -2.04
CA TYR A 12 -7.59 -27.71 -0.71
C TYR A 12 -8.11 -28.85 0.19
N TYR A 13 -9.12 -29.60 -0.29
CA TYR A 13 -9.72 -30.68 0.50
C TYR A 13 -8.78 -31.85 0.71
N ALA A 14 -7.99 -32.24 -0.30
CA ALA A 14 -6.99 -33.29 -0.15
C ALA A 14 -6.01 -33.00 1.01
N ARG A 15 -5.60 -31.73 1.20
CA ARG A 15 -4.75 -31.35 2.34
C ARG A 15 -5.45 -31.48 3.68
N ILE A 16 -6.72 -31.08 3.76
CA ILE A 16 -7.52 -31.21 4.98
C ILE A 16 -7.74 -32.68 5.34
N ASP A 17 -8.04 -33.53 4.36
CA ASP A 17 -8.23 -34.98 4.55
C ASP A 17 -6.95 -35.66 5.03
N GLU A 18 -5.77 -35.15 4.63
CA GLU A 18 -4.46 -35.56 5.13
C GLU A 18 -4.11 -34.98 6.52
N GLY A 19 -4.98 -34.17 7.13
CA GLY A 19 -4.74 -33.49 8.40
C GLY A 19 -3.70 -32.37 8.33
N LYS A 20 -3.45 -31.80 7.15
CA LYS A 20 -2.46 -30.75 6.89
C LYS A 20 -3.13 -29.40 6.63
N PHE A 21 -2.41 -28.31 6.89
CA PHE A 21 -2.86 -26.99 6.47
C PHE A 21 -2.90 -26.88 4.93
N PRO A 22 -3.95 -26.28 4.36
CA PRO A 22 -4.10 -26.10 2.92
C PRO A 22 -3.35 -24.86 2.40
N THR A 23 -2.41 -24.32 3.17
CA THR A 23 -1.60 -23.17 2.75
C THR A 23 -0.65 -23.58 1.64
N ALA A 24 -0.78 -22.91 0.49
CA ALA A 24 0.00 -23.17 -0.71
C ALA A 24 1.13 -22.15 -0.90
N LEU A 25 0.88 -20.88 -0.55
CA LEU A 25 1.83 -19.79 -0.75
C LEU A 25 1.89 -18.91 0.50
N GLY A 26 3.09 -18.46 0.85
CA GLY A 26 3.30 -17.49 1.91
C GLY A 26 4.14 -16.31 1.43
N TYR A 27 3.89 -15.13 1.98
CA TYR A 27 4.71 -13.94 1.82
C TYR A 27 5.07 -13.38 3.19
N LYS A 28 6.37 -13.40 3.51
CA LYS A 28 6.89 -12.75 4.71
C LYS A 28 7.28 -11.33 4.35
N MET A 29 6.45 -10.38 4.77
CA MET A 29 6.72 -8.96 4.64
C MET A 29 8.05 -8.60 5.31
N ASN A 30 8.87 -7.84 4.61
CA ASN A 30 10.04 -7.18 5.17
C ASN A 30 9.63 -5.90 5.93
N GLN A 31 10.58 -5.13 6.44
CA GLN A 31 10.27 -3.92 7.20
C GLN A 31 9.62 -2.83 6.31
N ASP A 32 10.10 -2.65 5.07
CA ASP A 32 9.55 -1.68 4.13
C ASP A 32 8.09 -2.01 3.76
N ASP A 33 7.80 -3.30 3.51
CA ASP A 33 6.44 -3.79 3.28
C ASP A 33 5.50 -3.43 4.43
N ILE A 34 5.97 -3.57 5.68
CA ILE A 34 5.16 -3.31 6.88
C ILE A 34 4.87 -1.80 7.00
N ILE A 35 5.88 -0.96 6.80
CA ILE A 35 5.75 0.51 6.85
C ILE A 35 4.79 0.98 5.76
N ARG A 36 5.04 0.60 4.50
CA ARG A 36 4.21 0.99 3.36
C ARG A 36 2.79 0.48 3.48
N LYS A 37 2.60 -0.76 3.94
CA LYS A 37 1.27 -1.29 4.24
C LYS A 37 0.54 -0.42 5.25
N HIS A 38 1.21 0.03 6.32
CA HIS A 38 0.57 0.88 7.32
C HIS A 38 0.14 2.22 6.72
N VAL A 39 1.02 2.89 6.00
CA VAL A 39 0.74 4.19 5.34
C VAL A 39 -0.40 4.07 4.33
N ILE A 40 -0.36 3.06 3.46
CA ILE A 40 -1.41 2.79 2.48
C ILE A 40 -2.74 2.49 3.19
N MET A 41 -2.72 1.71 4.29
CA MET A 41 -3.95 1.41 5.03
C MET A 41 -4.56 2.67 5.67
N ARG A 42 -3.73 3.56 6.25
CA ARG A 42 -4.18 4.84 6.81
C ARG A 42 -4.85 5.70 5.74
N LEU A 43 -4.26 5.80 4.55
CA LEU A 43 -4.89 6.49 3.41
C LEU A 43 -6.22 5.84 3.00
N MET A 44 -6.25 4.53 2.83
CA MET A 44 -7.41 3.83 2.27
C MET A 44 -8.61 3.78 3.23
N CYS A 45 -8.37 3.72 4.55
CA CYS A 45 -9.41 3.58 5.55
C CYS A 45 -9.73 4.90 6.25
N ASP A 46 -8.70 5.66 6.63
CA ASP A 46 -8.86 6.84 7.47
C ASP A 46 -8.81 8.14 6.66
N MET A 47 -8.40 8.07 5.39
CA MET A 47 -8.26 9.22 4.48
C MET A 47 -7.26 10.27 4.99
N GLU A 48 -6.38 9.88 5.90
CA GLU A 48 -5.41 10.77 6.53
C GLU A 48 -4.17 9.98 6.96
N ILE A 49 -2.99 10.59 6.82
CA ILE A 49 -1.75 10.17 7.46
C ILE A 49 -1.30 11.30 8.37
N THR A 50 -0.97 10.98 9.63
CA THR A 50 -0.17 11.83 10.50
C THR A 50 1.28 11.32 10.46
N LYS A 51 2.23 12.14 10.01
CA LYS A 51 3.61 11.71 9.77
C LYS A 51 4.29 11.30 11.06
N SER A 52 4.17 12.12 12.11
CA SER A 52 4.73 11.86 13.43
C SER A 52 4.30 10.51 14.04
N GLU A 53 3.05 10.07 13.83
CA GLU A 53 2.58 8.74 14.27
C GLU A 53 3.33 7.59 13.55
N VAL A 54 3.64 7.77 12.27
CA VAL A 54 4.39 6.79 11.48
C VAL A 54 5.86 6.79 11.91
N GLU A 55 6.44 7.96 12.14
CA GLU A 55 7.81 8.12 12.63
C GLU A 55 8.00 7.46 13.99
N GLU A 56 7.12 7.75 14.96
CA GLU A 56 7.14 7.15 16.29
C GLU A 56 7.00 5.62 16.23
N ARG A 57 6.08 5.12 15.39
CA ARG A 57 5.81 3.70 15.28
C ARG A 57 6.95 2.89 14.69
N PHE A 58 7.67 3.46 13.71
CA PHE A 58 8.65 2.71 12.92
C PHE A 58 10.10 3.18 13.10
N GLY A 59 10.33 4.28 13.82
CA GLY A 59 11.66 4.84 14.07
C GLY A 59 12.32 5.37 12.79
N ILE A 60 11.54 6.02 11.92
CA ILE A 60 11.98 6.60 10.65
C ILE A 60 11.77 8.12 10.65
N SER A 61 12.45 8.83 9.76
CA SER A 61 12.06 10.19 9.33
C SER A 61 11.14 10.06 8.12
N PHE A 62 9.88 10.49 8.22
CA PHE A 62 8.85 10.21 7.22
C PHE A 62 9.21 10.84 5.88
N ASP A 63 9.60 12.11 5.89
CA ASP A 63 9.89 12.87 4.68
C ASP A 63 11.17 12.37 3.98
N GLU A 64 12.14 11.87 4.75
CA GLU A 64 13.33 11.20 4.18
C GLU A 64 12.99 9.82 3.62
N TYR A 65 12.22 9.01 4.37
CA TYR A 65 11.86 7.65 3.97
C TYR A 65 10.99 7.62 2.71
N PHE A 66 10.10 8.60 2.56
CA PHE A 66 9.17 8.73 1.45
C PHE A 66 9.59 9.83 0.46
N ALA A 67 10.87 10.19 0.40
CA ALA A 67 11.39 11.22 -0.50
C ALA A 67 11.05 10.99 -1.98
N ASP A 68 10.96 9.72 -2.42
CA ASP A 68 10.56 9.36 -3.79
C ASP A 68 9.03 9.32 -3.99
N SER A 69 8.26 9.27 -2.90
CA SER A 69 6.79 9.19 -2.92
C SER A 69 6.14 10.56 -2.84
N LEU A 70 6.66 11.45 -1.98
CA LEU A 70 6.08 12.78 -1.74
C LEU A 70 5.98 13.67 -2.98
N PRO A 71 6.98 13.74 -3.88
CA PRO A 71 6.88 14.55 -5.09
C PRO A 71 5.73 14.13 -6.01
N LYS A 72 5.35 12.84 -5.99
CA LYS A 72 4.24 12.31 -6.79
C LYS A 72 2.88 12.77 -6.29
N LEU A 73 2.78 13.22 -5.05
CA LEU A 73 1.54 13.77 -4.50
C LEU A 73 1.20 15.15 -5.06
N LYS A 74 2.18 15.83 -5.67
CA LYS A 74 2.02 17.22 -6.13
C LYS A 74 0.83 17.41 -7.06
N GLU A 75 0.65 16.53 -8.04
CA GLU A 75 -0.48 16.60 -8.98
C GLU A 75 -1.83 16.55 -8.25
N PHE A 76 -1.97 15.66 -7.27
CA PHE A 76 -3.17 15.56 -6.44
C PHE A 76 -3.37 16.76 -5.51
N ILE A 77 -2.29 17.40 -5.06
CA ILE A 77 -2.36 18.63 -4.27
C ILE A 77 -2.82 19.80 -5.14
N ASP A 78 -2.22 19.94 -6.33
CA ASP A 78 -2.54 20.99 -7.29
C ASP A 78 -4.02 20.89 -7.76
N ASP A 79 -4.55 19.66 -7.86
CA ASP A 79 -5.96 19.39 -8.17
C ASP A 79 -6.92 19.49 -6.97
N GLY A 80 -6.42 19.80 -5.76
CA GLY A 80 -7.25 19.90 -4.54
C GLY A 80 -7.80 18.56 -4.03
N LEU A 81 -7.18 17.45 -4.43
CA LEU A 81 -7.54 16.08 -4.02
C LEU A 81 -6.84 15.68 -2.71
N ILE A 82 -5.72 16.33 -2.40
CA ILE A 82 -4.97 16.19 -1.15
C ILE A 82 -4.72 17.56 -0.54
N GLU A 83 -4.93 17.66 0.76
CA GLU A 83 -4.44 18.77 1.58
C GLU A 83 -3.19 18.32 2.33
N LEU A 84 -2.07 18.97 2.05
CA LEU A 84 -0.82 18.77 2.77
C LEU A 84 -0.68 19.87 3.83
N THR A 85 -0.67 19.46 5.08
CA THR A 85 -0.25 20.30 6.22
C THR A 85 1.12 19.81 6.70
N GLY A 86 1.80 20.56 7.58
CA GLY A 86 3.17 20.21 8.00
C GLY A 86 3.32 18.75 8.44
N ASP A 87 2.43 18.27 9.32
CA ASP A 87 2.46 16.91 9.87
C ASP A 87 1.41 15.97 9.27
N LYS A 88 0.51 16.45 8.39
CA LYS A 88 -0.59 15.61 7.88
C LYS A 88 -0.74 15.63 6.38
N ILE A 89 -1.07 14.47 5.84
CA ILE A 89 -1.54 14.29 4.46
C ILE A 89 -3.02 13.90 4.57
N ILE A 90 -3.92 14.76 4.11
CA ILE A 90 -5.36 14.56 4.22
C ILE A 90 -5.94 14.41 2.82
N VAL A 91 -6.72 13.36 2.59
CA VAL A 91 -7.42 13.15 1.32
C VAL A 91 -8.77 13.85 1.38
N THR A 92 -9.01 14.79 0.47
CA THR A 92 -10.26 15.55 0.41
C THR A 92 -11.41 14.65 -0.03
N LEU A 93 -12.66 15.12 0.12
CA LEU A 93 -13.83 14.34 -0.32
C LEU A 93 -13.75 13.94 -1.79
N MET A 94 -13.22 14.82 -2.66
CA MET A 94 -13.02 14.53 -4.09
C MET A 94 -11.85 13.57 -4.31
N GLY A 95 -10.77 13.70 -3.54
CA GLY A 95 -9.63 12.78 -3.60
C GLY A 95 -9.99 11.33 -3.27
N ARG A 96 -11.07 11.09 -2.50
CA ARG A 96 -11.54 9.73 -2.19
C ARG A 96 -11.90 8.92 -3.44
N LEU A 97 -12.36 9.59 -4.51
CA LEU A 97 -12.71 8.94 -5.77
C LEU A 97 -11.48 8.31 -6.45
N VAL A 98 -10.30 8.89 -6.23
CA VAL A 98 -9.01 8.44 -6.79
C VAL A 98 -8.05 7.95 -5.72
N ILE A 99 -8.56 7.54 -4.55
CA ILE A 99 -7.73 7.15 -3.39
C ILE A 99 -6.71 6.07 -3.73
N ARG A 100 -7.05 5.17 -4.67
CA ARG A 100 -6.12 4.13 -5.14
C ARG A 100 -4.91 4.76 -5.85
N ASN A 101 -5.11 5.78 -6.68
CA ASN A 101 -4.02 6.44 -7.41
C ASN A 101 -3.11 7.21 -6.43
N ILE A 102 -3.70 7.81 -5.40
CA ILE A 102 -2.95 8.45 -4.31
C ILE A 102 -2.11 7.40 -3.54
N ALA A 103 -2.73 6.30 -3.13
CA ALA A 103 -2.06 5.22 -2.40
C ALA A 103 -0.92 4.58 -3.21
N MET A 104 -1.05 4.49 -4.54
CA MET A 104 -0.03 3.98 -5.45
C MET A 104 1.29 4.79 -5.38
N CYS A 105 1.27 6.05 -4.97
CA CYS A 105 2.49 6.84 -4.77
C CYS A 105 3.42 6.25 -3.69
N PHE A 106 2.86 5.47 -2.77
CA PHE A 106 3.57 4.82 -1.66
C PHE A 106 3.88 3.33 -1.92
N ASP A 107 3.50 2.78 -3.08
CA ASP A 107 3.74 1.38 -3.45
C ASP A 107 5.12 1.22 -4.13
N ALA A 108 6.05 0.53 -3.48
CA ALA A 108 7.40 0.29 -4.00
C ALA A 108 7.45 -0.74 -5.15
N TYR A 109 6.48 -1.64 -5.23
CA TYR A 109 6.49 -2.73 -6.21
C TYR A 109 5.95 -2.27 -7.56
N LEU A 110 5.06 -1.28 -7.56
CA LEU A 110 4.44 -0.76 -8.78
C LEU A 110 5.50 -0.21 -9.76
N GLU A 111 6.42 0.62 -9.30
CA GLU A 111 7.47 1.17 -10.17
C GLU A 111 8.38 0.09 -10.74
N LYS A 112 8.73 -0.91 -9.92
CA LYS A 112 9.55 -2.03 -10.35
C LYS A 112 8.83 -2.83 -11.44
N MET A 113 7.54 -3.12 -11.25
CA MET A 113 6.74 -3.81 -12.25
C MET A 113 6.62 -2.99 -13.55
N MET A 114 6.43 -1.67 -13.46
CA MET A 114 6.33 -0.79 -14.64
C MET A 114 7.62 -0.75 -15.46
N LYS A 115 8.78 -0.85 -14.82
CA LYS A 115 10.10 -0.93 -15.49
C LYS A 115 10.32 -2.27 -16.18
N GLU A 116 9.81 -3.36 -15.62
CA GLU A 116 10.01 -4.72 -16.13
C GLU A 116 9.04 -5.07 -17.28
N LYS A 117 7.78 -4.61 -17.24
CA LYS A 117 6.78 -4.82 -18.29
C LYS A 117 5.74 -3.68 -18.33
N PRO A 118 5.23 -3.28 -19.51
CA PRO A 118 4.12 -2.33 -19.57
C PRO A 118 2.87 -2.97 -18.93
N ILE A 119 2.43 -2.40 -17.81
CA ILE A 119 1.25 -2.86 -17.06
C ILE A 119 0.00 -2.23 -17.71
N PHE A 120 -0.93 -3.06 -18.16
CA PHE A 120 -2.17 -2.62 -18.82
C PHE A 120 -3.28 -2.16 -17.85
N SER A 121 -3.09 -2.32 -16.53
CA SER A 121 -4.01 -1.80 -15.52
C SER A 121 -3.72 -0.33 -15.27
N ARG A 122 -4.23 0.53 -16.16
CA ARG A 122 -4.36 1.96 -15.88
C ARG A 122 -5.65 2.15 -15.08
N THR A 123 -5.53 2.60 -13.84
CA THR A 123 -6.69 3.17 -13.15
C THR A 123 -7.07 4.45 -13.88
N VAL A 124 -8.33 4.56 -14.29
CA VAL A 124 -8.90 5.77 -14.93
C VAL A 124 -9.03 6.87 -13.89
#